data_AF-A0A447PDV7-F1
#
_entry.id   AF-A0A447PDV7-F1
#
_cell.length_a   1.000
_cell.length_b   1.000
_cell.length_c   1.000
_cell.angle_alpha   90.00
_cell.angle_beta   90.00
_cell.angle_gamma   90.00
#
_symmetry.space_group_name_H-M   'P 1'
#
loop_
_entity.id
_entity.type
_entity.pdbx_description
1 polymer ?
#
loop_
_entity_poly.entity_id
_entity_poly.type
_entity_poly.pdbx_seq_one_letter_code
_entity_poly.pdbx_strand_id
1 'polypeptide(L)' 'MAQNAARLSWKAEKVDARLHHIMLDIHHACVEYGGDNKHTNYVQGANIAGFVKVADAMLAQGVI' A
#
# COMPACT_ATOMS: atom_id res chain seq x y z
N MET A 1 -8.70 -2.23 -12.34
CA MET A 1 -7.92 -2.97 -13.35
C MET A 1 -8.00 -4.49 -13.19
N ALA A 2 -7.85 -5.06 -11.98
CA ALA A 2 -7.84 -6.53 -11.77
C ALA A 2 -9.05 -7.30 -12.35
N GLN A 3 -10.27 -6.81 -12.12
CA GLN A 3 -11.50 -7.45 -12.60
C GLN A 3 -11.57 -7.53 -14.13
N ASN A 4 -11.22 -6.44 -14.83
CA ASN A 4 -11.20 -6.39 -16.30
C ASN A 4 -10.18 -7.35 -16.89
N ALA A 5 -8.96 -7.39 -16.35
CA ALA A 5 -7.91 -8.30 -16.81
C ALA A 5 -8.32 -9.77 -16.66
N ALA A 6 -9.03 -10.11 -15.58
CA ALA A 6 -9.54 -11.46 -15.32
C ALA A 6 -10.88 -11.76 -16.02
N ARG A 7 -11.52 -10.77 -16.69
CA ARG A 7 -12.89 -10.86 -17.21
C ARG A 7 -13.91 -11.33 -16.16
N LEU A 8 -13.75 -10.85 -14.93
CA LEU A 8 -14.62 -11.17 -13.79
C LEU A 8 -15.40 -9.94 -13.34
N SER A 9 -16.57 -10.16 -12.73
CA SER A 9 -17.30 -9.13 -11.98
C SER A 9 -17.57 -9.64 -10.57
N TRP A 10 -17.07 -8.91 -9.57
CA TRP A 10 -17.27 -9.23 -8.16
C TRP A 10 -18.51 -8.52 -7.63
N LYS A 11 -19.18 -9.16 -6.66
CA LYS A 11 -20.20 -8.49 -5.87
C LYS A 11 -19.58 -7.38 -5.01
N ALA A 12 -20.40 -6.40 -4.64
CA ALA A 12 -20.00 -5.25 -3.85
C ALA A 12 -19.30 -5.64 -2.54
N GLU A 13 -19.77 -6.68 -1.84
CA GLU A 13 -19.22 -7.11 -0.56
C GLU A 13 -17.77 -7.60 -0.70
N LYS A 14 -17.44 -8.26 -1.82
CA LYS A 14 -16.08 -8.71 -2.10
C LYS A 14 -15.16 -7.54 -2.47
N VAL A 15 -15.69 -6.52 -3.15
CA VAL A 15 -14.94 -5.30 -3.45
C VAL A 15 -14.63 -4.55 -2.16
N ASP A 16 -15.62 -4.39 -1.28
CA ASP A 16 -15.49 -3.69 0.00
C ASP A 16 -14.52 -4.41 0.95
N ALA A 17 -14.65 -5.73 1.12
CA ALA A 17 -13.72 -6.50 1.95
C ALA A 17 -12.26 -6.35 1.49
N ARG A 18 -12.04 -6.28 0.17
CA ARG A 18 -10.70 -6.07 -0.39
C ARG A 18 -10.22 -4.64 -0.22
N LEU A 19 -11.10 -3.65 -0.36
CA LEU A 19 -10.78 -2.26 -0.07
C LEU A 19 -10.38 -2.07 1.39
N HIS A 20 -11.15 -2.65 2.32
CA HIS A 20 -10.87 -2.61 3.74
C HIS A 20 -9.49 -3.20 4.06
N HIS A 21 -9.16 -4.36 3.47
CA HIS A 21 -7.85 -4.96 3.63
C HIS A 21 -6.72 -4.08 3.10
N ILE A 22 -6.88 -3.47 1.91
CA ILE A 22 -5.91 -2.53 1.35
C ILE A 22 -5.69 -1.34 2.30
N MET A 23 -6.74 -0.82 2.92
CA MET A 23 -6.62 0.29 3.87
C MET A 23 -5.87 -0.12 5.14
N LEU A 24 -6.04 -1.37 5.62
CA LEU A 24 -5.25 -1.91 6.73
C LEU A 24 -3.78 -2.05 6.35
N ASP A 25 -3.47 -2.53 5.15
CA ASP A 25 -2.09 -2.63 4.66
C ASP A 25 -1.42 -1.25 4.57
N ILE A 26 -2.14 -0.23 4.07
CA ILE A 26 -1.66 1.15 4.04
C ILE A 26 -1.39 1.67 5.45
N HIS A 27 -2.29 1.40 6.39
CA HIS A 27 -2.11 1.78 7.79
C HIS A 27 -0.88 1.10 8.41
N HIS A 28 -0.73 -0.22 8.24
CA HIS A 28 0.42 -0.96 8.74
C HIS A 28 1.74 -0.40 8.20
N ALA A 29 1.82 -0.09 6.90
CA ALA A 29 3.00 0.53 6.32
C ALA A 29 3.30 1.91 6.94
N CYS A 30 2.27 2.73 7.18
CA CYS A 30 2.47 4.02 7.85
C CYS A 30 2.94 3.86 9.30
N VAL A 31 2.46 2.84 10.01
CA VAL A 31 2.88 2.53 11.38
C VAL A 31 4.34 2.06 11.42
N GLU A 32 4.74 1.21 10.49
CA GLU A 32 6.10 0.69 10.37
C GLU A 32 7.15 1.80 10.21
N TYR A 33 6.87 2.81 9.38
CA TYR A 33 7.79 3.91 9.11
C TYR A 33 7.48 5.21 9.87
N GLY A 34 6.41 5.23 10.65
CA GLY A 34 5.86 6.45 11.26
C GLY A 34 6.51 6.86 12.58
N GLY A 35 7.55 6.17 13.04
CA GLY A 35 8.32 6.55 14.21
C GLY A 35 7.80 5.96 15.53
N ASP A 36 7.63 6.80 16.54
CA ASP A 36 7.53 6.38 17.95
C ASP A 36 6.30 5.49 18.25
N ASN A 37 6.51 4.48 19.10
CA ASN A 37 5.55 3.42 19.45
C ASN A 37 4.31 3.92 20.22
N LYS A 38 4.28 5.18 20.65
CA LYS A 38 3.13 5.78 21.35
C LYS A 38 2.14 6.45 20.40
N HIS A 39 2.61 7.04 19.31
CA HIS A 39 1.77 7.71 18.30
C HIS A 39 2.46 7.69 16.94
N THR A 40 1.76 7.19 15.93
CA THR A 40 2.27 7.12 14.55
C THR A 40 2.19 8.47 13.85
N ASN A 41 3.32 8.95 13.32
CA ASN A 41 3.34 10.07 12.38
C ASN A 41 3.02 9.57 10.96
N TYR A 42 1.76 9.67 10.54
CA TYR A 42 1.31 9.20 9.23
C TYR A 42 1.91 9.94 8.04
N VAL A 43 2.20 11.24 8.18
CA VAL A 43 2.80 12.02 7.09
C VAL A 43 4.20 11.49 6.79
N GLN A 44 4.99 11.28 7.86
CA GLN A 44 6.31 10.67 7.74
C GLN A 44 6.22 9.23 7.24
N GLY A 45 5.38 8.41 7.88
CA GLY A 45 5.25 6.99 7.54
C GLY A 45 4.80 6.76 6.11
N ALA A 46 3.79 7.49 5.63
CA ALA A 46 3.29 7.36 4.26
C ALA A 46 4.33 7.77 3.22
N ASN A 47 5.06 8.88 3.47
CA ASN A 47 6.10 9.35 2.56
C ASN A 47 7.26 8.35 2.45
N ILE A 48 7.73 7.83 3.60
CA ILE A 48 8.82 6.85 3.61
C ILE A 48 8.37 5.53 2.99
N ALA A 49 7.22 4.99 3.39
CA ALA A 49 6.70 3.72 2.85
C ALA A 49 6.49 3.77 1.33
N GLY A 50 5.92 4.87 0.83
CA GLY A 50 5.74 5.10 -0.60
C GLY A 50 7.08 5.21 -1.34
N PHE A 51 8.04 5.94 -0.77
CA PHE A 51 9.37 6.10 -1.34
C PHE A 51 10.13 4.77 -1.42
N VAL A 52 10.20 4.01 -0.32
CA VAL A 52 10.92 2.72 -0.26
C VAL A 52 10.44 1.78 -1.36
N LYS A 53 9.11 1.61 -1.49
CA LYS A 53 8.53 0.72 -2.51
C LYS A 53 8.92 1.09 -3.95
N VAL A 54 8.98 2.38 -4.26
CA VAL A 54 9.36 2.86 -5.59
C VAL A 54 10.88 2.78 -5.78
N ALA A 55 11.66 3.20 -4.79
CA ALA A 55 13.12 3.17 -4.82
C ALA A 55 13.65 1.74 -5.01
N ASP A 56 13.11 0.77 -4.28
CA ASP A 56 13.47 -0.65 -4.43
C ASP A 56 13.19 -1.17 -5.83
N ALA A 57 12.03 -0.80 -6.41
CA ALA A 57 11.69 -1.17 -7.78
C ALA A 57 12.63 -0.52 -8.81
N MET A 58 13.00 0.74 -8.61
CA MET A 58 13.96 1.45 -9.47
C MET A 58 15.35 0.81 -9.40
N LEU A 59 15.84 0.52 -8.19
CA LEU A 59 17.12 -0.17 -7.99
C LEU A 59 17.13 -1.57 -8.65
N ALA A 60 16.03 -2.31 -8.54
CA ALA A 60 15.90 -3.63 -9.15
C ALA A 60 15.86 -3.59 -10.69
N GLN A 61 15.34 -2.50 -11.28
CA GLN A 61 15.31 -2.32 -12.74
C GLN A 61 16.65 -1.79 -13.30
N GLY A 62 17.54 -1.29 -12.45
CA GLY A 62 18.85 -0.76 -12.84
C GLY A 62 18.76 0.59 -13.52
N VAL A 63 19.83 0.99 -14.21
CA VAL A 63 19.88 2.23 -14.99
C VAL A 63 19.27 1.96 -16.36
N ILE A 64 18.02 2.38 -16.54
CA ILE A 64 17.23 2.27 -17.77
C ILE A 64 16.86 3.65 -18.32
#